data_AF-A0A023G4D5-F1
#
_entry.id   AF-A0A023G4D5-F1
#
_cell.length_a   1.000
_cell.length_b   1.000
_cell.length_c   1.000
_cell.angle_alpha   90.00
_cell.angle_beta   90.00
_cell.angle_gamma   90.00
#
_symmetry.space_group_name_H-M   'P 1'
#
loop_
_entity.id
_entity.type
_entity.pdbx_description
1 polymer ?
#
loop_
_entity_poly.entity_id
_entity_poly.type
_entity_poly.pdbx_seq_one_letter_code
_entity_poly.pdbx_strand_id
1 'polypeptide(L)'
;MLLDAPIPYSNLGSLILQAFPGVRAKDAGPAQLLPLWLNVQQVARYLGKVPNTPLQPELRLQELQQLWDQCLGGQQSSEAARIFVNASLVFLQDARRAAQEVWATFDIPRMYTGLAITVLGSLLLLCFCLGQSGGKPIHELLKSPTCVCAVSWLLMPFSNSFAVAEHKVVLFLFQTLLVASVLSRGPVTLNTSRNRALAFFLLGTLAAARFSALFWRCREEHLGQPCEESVLQKSPSEPQVLGLERVLGASGCALLLAWGAWPPRASSGLGAALARVGLMAATGALLAHWFVQLKPPATIQGVLGSHQELLPNTAMVVSVALALLGWAVPHSSPSYLGLLPASALLFLLTLAGESYAVPLCLQAAALWGLTQLWSSAPPTDVWVPAMSWLLLGQLGFFGTGHQTSFSTIHWKAAFVGARLDQPPMTLGAFKVLLNTFAGPLVAAASLPVMQRLLSTQVSCCGRKEILPLAAFCTLLVLQVCSTMVSCLLLRRHLMMWSVFAPRLVFQVLSAGFSIVAAICGCIVSRRTMLRTQVLHVD
;
A
#
# COMPACT_ATOMS: atom_id res chain seq x y z
N MET A 1 -3.27 9.54 -26.64
CA MET A 1 -2.85 8.77 -27.86
C MET A 1 -3.74 9.22 -29.02
N LEU A 2 -3.62 8.71 -30.26
CA LEU A 2 -4.39 9.31 -31.39
C LEU A 2 -5.93 9.16 -31.29
N LEU A 3 -6.44 8.34 -30.36
CA LEU A 3 -7.85 8.02 -30.16
C LEU A 3 -8.27 7.89 -28.69
N ASP A 4 -7.34 8.14 -27.74
CA ASP A 4 -7.41 7.85 -26.29
C ASP A 4 -7.92 6.47 -25.81
N ALA A 5 -8.31 5.58 -26.72
CA ALA A 5 -8.40 4.15 -26.47
C ALA A 5 -7.00 3.58 -26.11
N PRO A 6 -6.89 2.70 -25.09
CA PRO A 6 -5.64 2.04 -24.77
C PRO A 6 -5.21 1.15 -25.94
N ILE A 7 -3.92 1.18 -26.28
CA ILE A 7 -3.33 0.31 -27.30
C ILE A 7 -3.65 -1.15 -26.96
N PRO A 8 -4.21 -1.95 -27.89
CA PRO A 8 -4.35 -3.38 -27.69
C PRO A 8 -2.97 -3.99 -27.45
N TYR A 9 -2.74 -4.55 -26.26
CA TYR A 9 -1.45 -5.15 -25.88
C TYR A 9 -0.99 -6.24 -26.87
N SER A 10 -1.93 -6.90 -27.54
CA SER A 10 -1.68 -7.88 -28.61
C SER A 10 -1.05 -7.28 -29.87
N ASN A 11 -1.02 -5.96 -30.04
CA ASN A 11 -0.56 -5.28 -31.25
C ASN A 11 0.68 -4.37 -31.05
N LEU A 12 1.15 -4.20 -29.81
CA LEU A 12 2.33 -3.39 -29.44
C LEU A 12 2.39 -1.97 -30.07
N GLY A 13 1.22 -1.37 -30.30
CA GLY A 13 1.10 -0.04 -30.89
C GLY A 13 1.20 0.02 -32.41
N SER A 14 1.26 -1.11 -33.13
CA SER A 14 1.22 -1.09 -34.59
C SER A 14 -0.12 -0.53 -35.14
N LEU A 15 -0.10 0.06 -36.33
CA LEU A 15 -1.27 0.70 -36.92
C LEU A 15 -2.41 -0.30 -37.18
N ILE A 16 -3.60 -0.03 -36.64
CA ILE A 16 -4.81 -0.83 -36.91
C ILE A 16 -5.28 -0.52 -38.34
N LEU A 17 -4.80 -1.29 -39.33
CA LEU A 17 -5.10 -1.15 -40.76
C LEU A 17 -6.59 -1.24 -41.14
N GLN A 18 -7.49 -1.54 -40.21
CA GLN A 18 -8.95 -1.48 -40.42
C GLN A 18 -9.51 -0.08 -40.19
N ALA A 19 -8.88 0.73 -39.31
CA ALA A 19 -9.28 2.12 -39.06
C ALA A 19 -8.75 3.09 -40.13
N PHE A 20 -7.80 2.65 -40.97
CA PHE A 20 -7.18 3.45 -42.03
C PHE A 20 -7.35 2.75 -43.40
N PRO A 21 -8.57 2.68 -43.96
CA PRO A 21 -8.83 1.93 -45.19
C PRO A 21 -8.02 2.43 -46.41
N GLY A 22 -7.66 3.72 -46.46
CA GLY A 22 -6.79 4.28 -47.50
C GLY A 22 -5.40 3.61 -47.58
N VAL A 23 -4.87 3.10 -46.48
CA VAL A 23 -3.58 2.35 -46.47
C VAL A 23 -3.66 1.04 -47.27
N ARG A 24 -4.88 0.55 -47.56
CA ARG A 24 -5.12 -0.64 -48.39
C ARG A 24 -5.68 -0.33 -49.79
N ALA A 25 -5.80 0.95 -50.17
CA ALA A 25 -6.23 1.31 -51.51
C ALA A 25 -5.19 0.84 -52.54
N LYS A 26 -5.64 0.43 -53.74
CA LYS A 26 -4.71 0.05 -54.84
C LYS A 26 -3.81 1.22 -55.28
N ASP A 27 -4.28 2.44 -55.02
CA ASP A 27 -3.74 3.73 -55.43
C ASP A 27 -3.50 4.63 -54.20
N ALA A 28 -2.98 4.04 -53.12
CA ALA A 28 -2.75 4.70 -51.83
C ALA A 28 -1.66 5.78 -51.93
N GLY A 29 -2.06 7.04 -52.14
CA GLY A 29 -1.14 8.18 -52.21
C GLY A 29 -0.46 8.51 -50.87
N PRO A 30 0.64 9.29 -50.86
CA PRO A 30 1.47 9.53 -49.68
C PRO A 30 0.72 10.02 -48.44
N ALA A 31 -0.28 10.89 -48.61
CA ALA A 31 -1.12 11.38 -47.51
C ALA A 31 -1.93 10.27 -46.80
N GLN A 32 -2.29 9.20 -47.52
CA GLN A 32 -2.99 8.03 -46.95
C GLN A 32 -2.03 7.07 -46.24
N LEU A 33 -0.75 7.06 -46.65
CA LEU A 33 0.31 6.24 -46.06
C LEU A 33 0.99 6.88 -44.84
N LEU A 34 0.91 8.20 -44.70
CA LEU A 34 1.52 8.96 -43.60
C LEU A 34 1.23 8.40 -42.18
N PRO A 35 0.01 7.92 -41.83
CA PRO A 35 -0.24 7.31 -40.52
C PRO A 35 0.57 6.03 -40.27
N LEU A 36 0.84 5.23 -41.31
CA LEU A 36 1.70 4.03 -41.21
C LEU A 36 3.16 4.45 -41.05
N TRP A 37 3.61 5.46 -41.79
CA TRP A 37 4.98 5.95 -41.71
C TRP A 37 5.32 6.55 -40.35
N LEU A 38 4.44 7.39 -39.80
CA LEU A 38 4.59 7.94 -38.45
C LEU A 38 4.62 6.82 -37.39
N ASN A 39 3.85 5.75 -37.58
CA ASN A 39 3.84 4.59 -36.69
C ASN A 39 5.15 3.80 -36.74
N VAL A 40 5.66 3.51 -37.95
CA VAL A 40 6.98 2.89 -38.16
C VAL A 40 8.10 3.72 -37.52
N GLN A 41 8.13 5.04 -37.77
CA GLN A 41 9.11 5.94 -37.16
C GLN A 41 9.03 5.94 -35.63
N GLN A 42 7.83 5.92 -35.05
CA GLN A 42 7.64 5.88 -33.60
C GLN A 42 8.16 4.56 -33.00
N VAL A 43 7.83 3.42 -33.61
CA VAL A 43 8.28 2.10 -33.14
C VAL A 43 9.80 1.96 -33.28
N ALA A 44 10.40 2.39 -34.39
CA ALA A 44 11.85 2.36 -34.60
C ALA A 44 12.61 3.22 -33.57
N ARG A 45 12.19 4.48 -33.37
CA ARG A 45 12.76 5.39 -32.35
C ARG A 45 12.59 4.88 -30.93
N TYR A 46 11.54 4.12 -30.66
CA TYR A 46 11.32 3.52 -29.34
C TYR A 46 12.28 2.33 -29.13
N LEU A 47 12.32 1.38 -30.07
CA LEU A 47 13.22 0.22 -29.99
C LEU A 47 14.71 0.58 -30.00
N GLY A 48 15.11 1.63 -30.72
CA GLY A 48 16.49 2.14 -30.69
C GLY A 48 16.95 2.63 -29.31
N LYS A 49 16.00 2.92 -28.39
CA LYS A 49 16.28 3.28 -26.99
C LYS A 49 16.20 2.09 -26.02
N VAL A 50 15.81 0.90 -26.49
CA VAL A 50 15.66 -0.29 -25.65
C VAL A 50 16.97 -1.10 -25.72
N PRO A 51 17.73 -1.21 -24.61
CA PRO A 51 19.00 -1.93 -24.61
C PRO A 51 18.79 -3.42 -24.90
N ASN A 52 19.74 -4.02 -25.62
CA ASN A 52 19.74 -5.44 -26.00
C ASN A 52 18.53 -5.89 -26.86
N THR A 53 17.92 -4.97 -27.63
CA THR A 53 16.92 -5.34 -28.64
C THR A 53 17.60 -6.18 -29.76
N PRO A 54 17.07 -7.36 -30.13
CA PRO A 54 17.69 -8.22 -31.16
C PRO A 54 17.46 -7.74 -32.60
N LEU A 55 16.66 -6.69 -32.79
CA LEU A 55 16.48 -5.99 -34.07
C LEU A 55 17.50 -4.85 -34.21
N GLN A 56 17.88 -4.50 -35.44
CA GLN A 56 18.56 -3.24 -35.75
C GLN A 56 17.54 -2.21 -36.30
N PRO A 57 16.80 -1.49 -35.43
CA PRO A 57 15.70 -0.63 -35.86
C PRO A 57 16.18 0.57 -36.69
N GLU A 58 17.39 1.07 -36.47
CA GLU A 58 17.93 2.24 -37.17
C GLU A 58 18.25 1.93 -38.64
N LEU A 59 18.88 0.77 -38.91
CA LEU A 59 19.16 0.30 -40.27
C LEU A 59 17.85 0.03 -41.05
N ARG A 60 16.92 -0.73 -40.45
CA ARG A 60 15.60 -1.00 -41.04
C ARG A 60 14.79 0.29 -41.26
N LEU A 61 14.99 1.33 -40.43
CA LEU A 61 14.36 2.64 -40.64
C LEU A 61 14.97 3.42 -41.82
N GLN A 62 16.28 3.31 -42.06
CA GLN A 62 16.93 3.89 -43.25
C GLN A 62 16.45 3.23 -44.55
N GLU A 63 16.30 1.90 -44.57
CA GLU A 63 15.69 1.17 -45.69
C GLU A 63 14.25 1.64 -45.97
N LEU A 64 13.43 1.79 -44.92
CA LEU A 64 12.04 2.24 -45.05
C LEU A 64 11.93 3.73 -45.41
N GLN A 65 12.90 4.56 -45.03
CA GLN A 65 13.01 5.96 -45.46
C GLN A 65 13.25 6.04 -46.98
N GLN A 66 14.17 5.23 -47.53
CA GLN A 66 14.40 5.19 -48.98
C GLN A 66 13.14 4.77 -49.76
N LEU A 67 12.39 3.78 -49.27
CA LEU A 67 11.11 3.37 -49.86
C LEU A 67 10.02 4.45 -49.72
N TRP A 68 9.99 5.19 -48.62
CA TRP A 68 9.09 6.33 -48.44
C TRP A 68 9.40 7.47 -49.43
N ASP A 69 10.68 7.79 -49.61
CA ASP A 69 11.11 8.85 -50.52
C ASP A 69 10.81 8.48 -51.99
N GLN A 70 10.87 7.18 -52.34
CA GLN A 70 10.38 6.66 -53.63
C GLN A 70 8.85 6.82 -53.79
N CYS A 71 8.05 6.70 -52.73
CA CYS A 71 6.59 6.93 -52.82
C CYS A 71 6.23 8.39 -53.14
N LEU A 72 7.09 9.34 -52.75
CA LEU A 72 6.99 10.76 -53.10
C LEU A 72 7.42 11.05 -54.55
N GLY A 73 8.19 10.16 -55.18
CA GLY A 73 8.55 10.21 -56.60
C GLY A 73 7.34 9.94 -57.48
N GLY A 74 6.94 10.93 -58.30
CA GLY A 74 5.70 10.88 -59.09
C GLY A 74 5.64 9.82 -60.21
N GLN A 75 6.70 9.05 -60.45
CA GLN A 75 6.74 7.96 -61.43
C GLN A 75 6.80 6.61 -60.68
N GLN A 76 5.85 5.72 -60.95
CA GLN A 76 5.65 4.41 -60.29
C GLN A 76 5.17 4.42 -58.82
N SER A 77 4.69 5.57 -58.30
CA SER A 77 4.22 5.73 -56.90
C SER A 77 3.28 4.62 -56.37
N SER A 78 2.37 4.06 -57.18
CA SER A 78 1.45 2.97 -56.76
C SER A 78 2.17 1.66 -56.39
N GLU A 79 3.25 1.29 -57.08
CA GLU A 79 3.99 0.05 -56.77
C GLU A 79 5.01 0.29 -55.65
N ALA A 80 5.66 1.46 -55.64
CA ALA A 80 6.48 1.91 -54.51
C ALA A 80 5.66 1.92 -53.20
N ALA A 81 4.41 2.41 -53.23
CA ALA A 81 3.48 2.38 -52.11
C ALA A 81 3.21 0.97 -51.59
N ARG A 82 3.02 -0.02 -52.48
CA ARG A 82 2.81 -1.44 -52.09
C ARG A 82 4.04 -2.04 -51.44
N ILE A 83 5.22 -1.79 -52.01
CA ILE A 83 6.50 -2.25 -51.47
C ILE A 83 6.73 -1.62 -50.08
N PHE A 84 6.54 -0.31 -49.95
CA PHE A 84 6.64 0.42 -48.68
C PHE A 84 5.65 -0.10 -47.62
N VAL A 85 4.38 -0.32 -47.97
CA VAL A 85 3.37 -0.86 -47.05
C VAL A 85 3.74 -2.28 -46.60
N ASN A 86 4.15 -3.15 -47.52
CA ASN A 86 4.55 -4.51 -47.17
C ASN A 86 5.79 -4.53 -46.27
N ALA A 87 6.85 -3.80 -46.64
CA ALA A 87 8.08 -3.69 -45.85
C ALA A 87 7.82 -3.09 -44.46
N SER A 88 6.97 -2.07 -44.36
CA SER A 88 6.52 -1.48 -43.09
C SER A 88 5.80 -2.49 -42.20
N LEU A 89 4.93 -3.33 -42.77
CA LEU A 89 4.19 -4.34 -42.02
C LEU A 89 5.07 -5.53 -41.61
N VAL A 90 6.05 -5.91 -42.42
CA VAL A 90 7.08 -6.89 -42.03
C VAL A 90 7.93 -6.32 -40.89
N PHE A 91 8.39 -5.07 -40.99
CA PHE A 91 9.11 -4.40 -39.89
C PHE A 91 8.30 -4.35 -38.59
N LEU A 92 7.02 -3.98 -38.64
CA LEU A 92 6.14 -3.97 -37.45
C LEU A 92 5.89 -5.37 -36.87
N GLN A 93 5.93 -6.43 -37.69
CA GLN A 93 5.90 -7.82 -37.22
C GLN A 93 7.22 -8.27 -36.59
N ASP A 94 8.36 -7.94 -37.20
CA ASP A 94 9.70 -8.26 -36.67
C ASP A 94 9.98 -7.51 -35.36
N ALA A 95 9.67 -6.21 -35.33
CA ALA A 95 9.70 -5.37 -34.13
C ALA A 95 8.84 -5.97 -33.01
N ARG A 96 7.67 -6.53 -33.35
CA ARG A 96 6.81 -7.22 -32.39
C ARG A 96 7.42 -8.52 -31.87
N ARG A 97 8.03 -9.35 -32.73
CA ARG A 97 8.72 -10.59 -32.30
C ARG A 97 9.88 -10.25 -31.34
N ALA A 98 10.76 -9.34 -31.75
CA ALA A 98 11.88 -8.85 -30.95
C ALA A 98 11.43 -8.31 -29.57
N ALA A 99 10.36 -7.51 -29.54
CA ALA A 99 9.80 -7.01 -28.28
C ALA A 99 9.17 -8.11 -27.41
N GLN A 100 8.54 -9.12 -28.00
CA GLN A 100 8.02 -10.28 -27.27
C GLN A 100 9.14 -11.15 -26.69
N GLU A 101 10.24 -11.33 -27.42
CA GLU A 101 11.43 -12.07 -26.97
C GLU A 101 12.17 -11.38 -25.82
N VAL A 102 12.19 -10.04 -25.76
CA VAL A 102 12.87 -9.29 -24.69
C VAL A 102 11.96 -9.02 -23.48
N TRP A 103 10.68 -8.66 -23.66
CA TRP A 103 9.83 -8.19 -22.56
C TRP A 103 8.96 -9.27 -21.89
N ALA A 104 8.84 -10.47 -22.46
CA ALA A 104 7.96 -11.53 -21.95
C ALA A 104 8.70 -12.80 -21.44
N THR A 105 9.98 -12.68 -21.08
CA THR A 105 10.78 -13.81 -20.57
C THR A 105 10.40 -14.17 -19.13
N PHE A 106 9.65 -15.27 -18.98
CA PHE A 106 9.38 -15.89 -17.69
C PHE A 106 10.44 -16.95 -17.37
N ASP A 107 11.27 -16.72 -16.35
CA ASP A 107 12.14 -17.73 -15.77
C ASP A 107 11.31 -18.73 -14.94
N ILE A 108 10.67 -19.66 -15.65
CA ILE A 108 9.77 -20.66 -15.09
C ILE A 108 10.45 -21.48 -13.95
N PRO A 109 11.71 -21.93 -14.08
CA PRO A 109 12.44 -22.55 -12.97
C PRO A 109 12.49 -21.67 -11.71
N ARG A 110 12.94 -20.41 -11.81
CA ARG A 110 13.03 -19.50 -10.64
C ARG A 110 11.67 -19.20 -10.02
N MET A 111 10.62 -19.08 -10.84
CA MET A 111 9.25 -18.90 -10.33
C MET A 111 8.77 -20.13 -9.54
N TYR A 112 9.04 -21.34 -10.01
CA TYR A 112 8.69 -22.57 -9.30
C TYR A 112 9.52 -22.77 -8.03
N THR A 113 10.84 -22.50 -8.03
CA THR A 113 11.66 -22.60 -6.81
C THR A 113 11.23 -21.57 -5.77
N GLY A 114 10.93 -20.33 -6.20
CA GLY A 114 10.40 -19.30 -5.31
C GLY A 114 9.07 -19.71 -4.68
N LEU A 115 8.14 -20.27 -5.47
CA LEU A 115 6.87 -20.78 -4.96
C LEU A 115 7.06 -21.97 -4.01
N ALA A 116 7.94 -22.92 -4.34
CA ALA A 116 8.19 -24.08 -3.47
C ALA A 116 8.71 -23.66 -2.09
N ILE A 117 9.59 -22.66 -2.04
CA ILE A 117 10.12 -22.10 -0.78
C ILE A 117 9.01 -21.41 0.03
N THR A 118 8.16 -20.58 -0.60
CA THR A 118 7.08 -19.89 0.14
C THR A 118 5.95 -20.80 0.56
N VAL A 119 5.59 -21.81 -0.26
CA VAL A 119 4.68 -22.90 0.14
C VAL A 119 5.22 -23.63 1.36
N LEU A 120 6.46 -24.13 1.31
CA LEU A 120 7.07 -24.87 2.42
C LEU A 120 7.16 -24.03 3.70
N GLY A 121 7.59 -22.76 3.60
CA GLY A 121 7.61 -21.84 4.72
C GLY A 121 6.23 -21.58 5.33
N SER A 122 5.20 -21.41 4.48
CA SER A 122 3.82 -21.22 4.95
C SER A 122 3.25 -22.46 5.65
N LEU A 123 3.56 -23.66 5.15
CA LEU A 123 3.15 -24.93 5.75
C LEU A 123 3.83 -25.18 7.10
N LEU A 124 5.13 -24.88 7.21
CA LEU A 124 5.87 -25.00 8.48
C LEU A 124 5.31 -24.04 9.55
N LEU A 125 5.02 -22.79 9.19
CA LEU A 125 4.39 -21.82 10.09
C LEU A 125 2.96 -22.23 10.48
N LEU A 126 2.17 -22.74 9.54
CA LEU A 126 0.82 -23.24 9.81
C LEU A 126 0.83 -24.47 10.74
N CYS A 127 1.74 -25.44 10.50
CA CYS A 127 1.92 -26.61 11.36
C CYS A 127 2.37 -26.22 12.77
N PHE A 128 3.27 -25.23 12.90
CA PHE A 128 3.64 -24.68 14.21
C PHE A 128 2.43 -24.07 14.95
N CYS A 129 1.65 -23.23 14.26
CA CYS A 129 0.47 -22.60 14.86
C CYS A 129 -0.60 -23.63 15.27
N LEU A 130 -0.92 -24.59 14.41
CA LEU A 130 -1.88 -25.66 14.70
C LEU A 130 -1.41 -26.54 15.86
N GLY A 131 -0.13 -26.93 15.88
CA GLY A 131 0.46 -27.72 16.97
C GLY A 131 0.50 -27.01 18.33
N GLN A 132 0.48 -25.67 18.37
CA GLN A 132 0.32 -24.90 19.61
C GLN A 132 -1.14 -24.63 20.00
N SER A 133 -2.09 -24.72 19.06
CA SER A 133 -3.47 -24.24 19.24
C SER A 133 -4.36 -25.15 20.07
N GLY A 134 -3.97 -26.41 20.30
CA GLY A 134 -4.85 -27.45 20.85
C GLY A 134 -5.87 -27.91 19.80
N GLY A 135 -5.72 -29.13 19.29
CA GLY A 135 -6.37 -29.58 18.06
C GLY A 135 -7.89 -29.63 18.11
N LYS A 136 -8.56 -28.56 17.66
CA LYS A 136 -9.96 -28.61 17.22
C LYS A 136 -10.07 -29.43 15.92
N PRO A 137 -11.15 -30.20 15.72
CA PRO A 137 -11.33 -30.99 14.51
C PRO A 137 -11.48 -30.07 13.29
N ILE A 138 -10.90 -30.47 12.15
CA ILE A 138 -10.80 -29.65 10.94
C ILE A 138 -12.18 -29.14 10.47
N HIS A 139 -13.25 -29.92 10.67
CA HIS A 139 -14.61 -29.56 10.25
C HIS A 139 -15.23 -28.40 11.08
N GLU A 140 -14.78 -28.17 12.32
CA GLU A 140 -15.16 -26.98 13.10
C GLU A 140 -14.37 -25.77 12.64
N LEU A 141 -13.06 -25.93 12.43
CA LEU A 141 -12.19 -24.87 11.91
C LEU A 141 -12.71 -24.36 10.55
N LEU A 142 -13.15 -25.25 9.66
CA LEU A 142 -13.70 -24.92 8.35
C LEU A 142 -15.02 -24.10 8.42
N LYS A 143 -15.81 -24.30 9.49
CA LYS A 143 -17.05 -23.55 9.74
C LYS A 143 -16.82 -22.21 10.44
N SER A 144 -15.62 -21.96 10.97
CA SER A 144 -15.28 -20.70 11.63
C SER A 144 -15.34 -19.52 10.65
N PRO A 145 -15.89 -18.34 11.04
CA PRO A 145 -15.84 -17.15 10.20
C PRO A 145 -14.41 -16.74 9.83
N THR A 146 -13.40 -17.10 10.63
CA THR A 146 -12.00 -16.89 10.27
C THR A 146 -11.57 -17.68 9.05
N CYS A 147 -11.98 -18.96 8.94
CA CYS A 147 -11.60 -19.80 7.80
C CYS A 147 -12.30 -19.33 6.52
N VAL A 148 -13.59 -19.00 6.60
CA VAL A 148 -14.34 -18.43 5.46
C VAL A 148 -13.70 -17.12 4.99
N CYS A 149 -13.33 -16.22 5.91
CA CYS A 149 -12.67 -14.97 5.55
C CYS A 149 -11.24 -15.17 5.02
N ALA A 150 -10.47 -16.09 5.59
CA ALA A 150 -9.11 -16.40 5.14
C ALA A 150 -9.09 -17.07 3.76
N VAL A 151 -9.98 -18.03 3.50
CA VAL A 151 -10.12 -18.65 2.16
C VAL A 151 -10.57 -17.60 1.13
N SER A 152 -11.54 -16.75 1.47
CA SER A 152 -11.97 -15.66 0.58
C SER A 152 -10.83 -14.66 0.27
N TRP A 153 -10.04 -14.31 1.30
CA TRP A 153 -8.86 -13.44 1.17
C TRP A 153 -7.78 -14.08 0.28
N LEU A 154 -7.55 -15.39 0.42
CA LEU A 154 -6.60 -16.17 -0.38
C LEU A 154 -7.07 -16.45 -1.81
N LEU A 155 -8.38 -16.44 -2.09
CA LEU A 155 -8.91 -16.57 -3.46
C LEU A 155 -8.95 -15.21 -4.19
N MET A 156 -8.93 -14.10 -3.46
CA MET A 156 -9.01 -12.74 -4.01
C MET A 156 -7.98 -12.43 -5.11
N PRO A 157 -6.71 -12.89 -5.05
CA PRO A 157 -5.72 -12.65 -6.11
C PRO A 157 -6.02 -13.31 -7.46
N PHE A 158 -6.92 -14.30 -7.55
CA PHE A 158 -7.15 -15.08 -8.77
C PHE A 158 -8.18 -14.46 -9.72
N SER A 159 -8.90 -13.41 -9.28
CA SER A 159 -9.93 -12.73 -10.07
C SER A 159 -9.51 -11.29 -10.36
N ASN A 160 -9.50 -10.90 -11.63
CA ASN A 160 -9.24 -9.51 -12.04
C ASN A 160 -10.24 -8.56 -11.37
N SER A 161 -11.53 -8.93 -11.34
CA SER A 161 -12.59 -8.12 -10.73
C SER A 161 -12.39 -7.95 -9.22
N PHE A 162 -11.91 -8.97 -8.49
CA PHE A 162 -11.63 -8.82 -7.06
C PHE A 162 -10.29 -8.13 -6.77
N ALA A 163 -9.30 -8.23 -7.65
CA ALA A 163 -8.05 -7.49 -7.55
C ALA A 163 -8.24 -5.98 -7.81
N VAL A 164 -9.13 -5.61 -8.74
CA VAL A 164 -9.58 -4.22 -8.94
C VAL A 164 -10.53 -3.78 -7.82
N ALA A 165 -11.45 -4.65 -7.38
CA ALA A 165 -12.40 -4.38 -6.29
C ALA A 165 -11.85 -4.54 -4.87
N GLU A 166 -10.52 -4.65 -4.71
CA GLU A 166 -9.87 -4.99 -3.44
C GLU A 166 -10.31 -4.08 -2.27
N HIS A 167 -10.36 -2.76 -2.49
CA HIS A 167 -10.87 -1.75 -1.54
C HIS A 167 -12.28 -2.09 -0.95
N LYS A 168 -13.17 -2.79 -1.68
CA LYS A 168 -14.51 -3.25 -1.21
C LYS A 168 -14.42 -4.61 -0.55
N VAL A 169 -13.65 -5.54 -1.11
CA VAL A 169 -13.57 -6.93 -0.63
C VAL A 169 -12.90 -6.97 0.75
N VAL A 170 -11.80 -6.23 0.96
CA VAL A 170 -11.15 -6.14 2.29
C VAL A 170 -12.14 -5.61 3.34
N LEU A 171 -12.88 -4.55 2.98
CA LEU A 171 -13.83 -3.90 3.88
C LEU A 171 -15.03 -4.80 4.23
N PHE A 172 -15.56 -5.52 3.24
CA PHE A 172 -16.59 -6.52 3.45
C PHE A 172 -16.09 -7.64 4.38
N LEU A 173 -14.98 -8.30 4.04
CA LEU A 173 -14.42 -9.40 4.83
C LEU A 173 -14.10 -8.99 6.27
N PHE A 174 -13.58 -7.77 6.49
CA PHE A 174 -13.34 -7.25 7.84
C PHE A 174 -14.63 -7.12 8.66
N GLN A 175 -15.67 -6.54 8.06
CA GLN A 175 -16.95 -6.31 8.75
C GLN A 175 -17.71 -7.63 8.98
N THR A 176 -17.73 -8.53 8.00
CA THR A 176 -18.30 -9.87 8.15
C THR A 176 -17.55 -10.67 9.23
N LEU A 177 -16.21 -10.61 9.27
CA LEU A 177 -15.41 -11.26 10.31
C LEU A 177 -15.79 -10.78 11.72
N LEU A 178 -15.84 -9.46 11.94
CA LEU A 178 -16.17 -8.91 13.26
C LEU A 178 -17.60 -9.25 13.69
N VAL A 179 -18.59 -9.02 12.82
CA VAL A 179 -20.00 -9.27 13.14
C VAL A 179 -20.24 -10.75 13.37
N ALA A 180 -19.72 -11.64 12.50
CA ALA A 180 -19.88 -13.09 12.68
C ALA A 180 -19.16 -13.61 13.95
N SER A 181 -17.99 -13.08 14.30
CA SER A 181 -17.23 -13.48 15.52
C SER A 181 -17.85 -12.98 16.84
N VAL A 182 -18.80 -12.05 16.75
CA VAL A 182 -19.66 -11.62 17.86
C VAL A 182 -20.94 -12.46 17.88
N LEU A 183 -21.66 -12.56 16.77
CA LEU A 183 -22.93 -13.30 16.68
C LEU A 183 -22.78 -14.81 16.90
N SER A 184 -21.63 -15.41 16.58
CA SER A 184 -21.34 -16.83 16.84
C SER A 184 -21.29 -17.19 18.33
N ARG A 185 -21.35 -16.19 19.23
CA ARG A 185 -21.40 -16.37 20.69
C ARG A 185 -22.84 -16.38 21.24
N GLY A 186 -23.85 -16.27 20.38
CA GLY A 186 -25.26 -16.18 20.76
C GLY A 186 -25.80 -14.74 20.84
N PRO A 187 -27.07 -14.57 21.26
CA PRO A 187 -27.76 -13.29 21.23
C PRO A 187 -27.18 -12.27 22.23
N VAL A 188 -26.69 -11.14 21.73
CA VAL A 188 -26.12 -10.05 22.55
C VAL A 188 -27.23 -9.20 23.17
N THR A 189 -27.69 -9.58 24.37
CA THR A 189 -28.71 -8.82 25.11
C THR A 189 -28.13 -7.55 25.74
N LEU A 190 -28.67 -6.38 25.42
CA LEU A 190 -28.11 -5.08 25.85
C LEU A 190 -28.32 -4.73 27.35
N ASN A 191 -28.94 -5.61 28.14
CA ASN A 191 -29.19 -5.40 29.57
C ASN A 191 -27.89 -5.35 30.43
N THR A 192 -26.77 -5.92 29.96
CA THR A 192 -25.51 -5.88 30.74
C THR A 192 -24.58 -4.77 30.26
N SER A 193 -23.87 -4.14 31.20
CA SER A 193 -22.85 -3.12 30.92
C SER A 193 -21.79 -3.61 29.93
N ARG A 194 -21.34 -4.86 30.07
CA ARG A 194 -20.39 -5.52 29.15
C ARG A 194 -20.94 -5.62 27.73
N ASN A 195 -22.21 -6.00 27.56
CA ASN A 195 -22.80 -6.12 26.22
C ASN A 195 -23.03 -4.75 25.57
N ARG A 196 -23.31 -3.70 26.35
CA ARG A 196 -23.33 -2.31 25.85
C ARG A 196 -21.94 -1.83 25.42
N ALA A 197 -20.89 -2.14 26.19
CA ALA A 197 -19.51 -1.82 25.82
C ALA A 197 -19.06 -2.57 24.55
N LEU A 198 -19.36 -3.87 24.45
CA LEU A 198 -19.12 -4.69 23.26
C LEU A 198 -19.80 -4.07 22.02
N ALA A 199 -21.10 -3.74 22.12
CA ALA A 199 -21.82 -3.09 21.03
C ALA A 199 -21.23 -1.72 20.65
N PHE A 200 -20.83 -0.91 21.63
CA PHE A 200 -20.18 0.38 21.39
C PHE A 200 -18.84 0.25 20.65
N PHE A 201 -17.95 -0.65 21.08
CA PHE A 201 -16.66 -0.87 20.40
C PHE A 201 -16.82 -1.54 19.04
N LEU A 202 -17.80 -2.44 18.87
CA LEU A 202 -18.14 -3.01 17.56
C LEU A 202 -18.63 -1.93 16.60
N LEU A 203 -19.63 -1.13 17.00
CA LEU A 203 -20.16 -0.05 16.15
C LEU A 203 -19.09 1.02 15.86
N GLY A 204 -18.26 1.38 16.85
CA GLY A 204 -17.17 2.33 16.69
C GLY A 204 -16.08 1.85 15.71
N THR A 205 -15.68 0.57 15.77
CA THR A 205 -14.70 0.00 14.81
C THR A 205 -15.27 -0.12 13.40
N LEU A 206 -16.52 -0.56 13.26
CA LEU A 206 -17.21 -0.62 11.98
C LEU A 206 -17.39 0.77 11.37
N ALA A 207 -17.75 1.78 12.17
CA ALA A 207 -17.87 3.17 11.75
C ALA A 207 -16.52 3.76 11.33
N ALA A 208 -15.46 3.61 12.14
CA ALA A 208 -14.12 4.10 11.79
C ALA A 208 -13.59 3.48 10.49
N ALA A 209 -13.82 2.18 10.26
CA ALA A 209 -13.48 1.52 9.00
C ALA A 209 -14.33 2.01 7.81
N ARG A 210 -15.61 2.36 8.02
CA ARG A 210 -16.47 2.97 7.00
C ARG A 210 -16.07 4.42 6.66
N PHE A 211 -15.72 5.23 7.66
CA PHE A 211 -15.21 6.59 7.43
C PHE A 211 -13.84 6.58 6.75
N SER A 212 -12.94 5.66 7.11
CA SER A 212 -11.64 5.48 6.43
C SER A 212 -11.81 5.13 4.94
N ALA A 213 -12.86 4.38 4.58
CA ALA A 213 -13.17 4.06 3.18
C ALA A 213 -13.64 5.25 2.32
N LEU A 214 -13.97 6.40 2.91
CA LEU A 214 -14.26 7.64 2.17
C LEU A 214 -12.99 8.25 1.54
N PHE A 215 -11.80 7.90 2.04
CA PHE A 215 -10.51 8.42 1.59
C PHE A 215 -9.86 7.57 0.48
N TRP A 216 -10.61 6.63 -0.09
CA TRP A 216 -10.22 5.80 -1.23
C TRP A 216 -9.92 6.68 -2.48
N ARG A 217 -8.85 6.38 -3.25
CA ARG A 217 -8.60 6.89 -4.62
C ARG A 217 -9.05 5.89 -5.73
N CYS A 218 -9.86 6.29 -6.72
CA CYS A 218 -10.30 5.41 -7.82
C CYS A 218 -9.15 4.77 -8.63
N ARG A 219 -9.42 3.62 -9.28
CA ARG A 219 -8.46 2.89 -10.14
C ARG A 219 -8.90 3.02 -11.61
N GLU A 220 -7.97 3.27 -12.53
CA GLU A 220 -8.25 3.48 -13.98
C GLU A 220 -9.01 2.32 -14.63
N GLU A 221 -8.85 1.08 -14.14
CA GLU A 221 -9.53 -0.11 -14.66
C GLU A 221 -10.99 -0.26 -14.19
N HIS A 222 -11.54 0.71 -13.45
CA HIS A 222 -12.97 0.77 -13.13
C HIS A 222 -13.77 1.26 -14.34
N LEU A 223 -14.28 0.31 -15.13
CA LEU A 223 -15.19 0.57 -16.24
C LEU A 223 -16.41 1.40 -15.79
N GLY A 224 -16.66 2.53 -16.47
CA GLY A 224 -17.94 3.25 -16.44
C GLY A 224 -17.89 4.72 -16.02
N GLN A 225 -16.81 5.20 -15.39
CA GLN A 225 -16.64 6.62 -15.01
C GLN A 225 -15.19 7.06 -15.21
N PRO A 226 -14.93 8.33 -15.59
CA PRO A 226 -13.57 8.87 -15.59
C PRO A 226 -13.02 8.87 -14.16
N CYS A 227 -11.85 8.26 -13.95
CA CYS A 227 -11.19 8.29 -12.66
C CYS A 227 -10.47 9.62 -12.45
N GLU A 228 -11.18 10.60 -11.90
CA GLU A 228 -10.61 11.90 -11.55
C GLU A 228 -9.56 11.80 -10.43
N GLU A 229 -8.55 12.68 -10.45
CA GLU A 229 -7.58 12.77 -9.37
C GLU A 229 -8.26 13.19 -8.07
N SER A 230 -8.10 12.37 -7.03
CA SER A 230 -8.74 12.60 -5.74
C SER A 230 -8.34 13.96 -5.16
N VAL A 231 -9.32 14.65 -4.58
CA VAL A 231 -9.17 15.88 -3.79
C VAL A 231 -8.03 15.77 -2.77
N LEU A 232 -7.76 14.56 -2.26
CA LEU A 232 -6.70 14.27 -1.27
C LEU A 232 -5.27 14.33 -1.83
N GLN A 233 -5.08 14.25 -3.16
CA GLN A 233 -3.76 14.25 -3.80
C GLN A 233 -3.35 15.65 -4.30
N LYS A 234 -4.35 16.44 -4.69
CA LYS A 234 -4.28 17.87 -5.00
C LYS A 234 -3.78 18.67 -3.79
N SER A 235 -3.00 19.71 -4.03
CA SER A 235 -2.42 20.54 -2.97
C SER A 235 -3.51 21.29 -2.20
N PRO A 236 -3.34 21.52 -0.88
CA PRO A 236 -4.31 22.29 -0.10
C PRO A 236 -4.35 23.79 -0.48
N SER A 237 -3.44 24.25 -1.35
CA SER A 237 -3.47 25.60 -1.96
C SER A 237 -4.33 25.72 -3.23
N GLU A 238 -4.82 24.61 -3.81
CA GLU A 238 -5.64 24.64 -5.02
C GLU A 238 -7.09 25.08 -4.75
N PRO A 239 -7.74 25.81 -5.69
CA PRO A 239 -9.14 26.19 -5.57
C PRO A 239 -10.07 24.97 -5.62
N GLN A 240 -11.19 25.04 -4.89
CA GLN A 240 -12.20 23.97 -4.77
C GLN A 240 -11.75 22.69 -4.03
N VAL A 241 -10.54 22.64 -3.46
CA VAL A 241 -9.98 21.41 -2.85
C VAL A 241 -10.10 21.34 -1.31
N LEU A 242 -10.96 22.18 -0.71
CA LEU A 242 -11.27 22.27 0.74
C LEU A 242 -10.02 22.25 1.65
N GLY A 243 -8.93 22.89 1.21
CA GLY A 243 -7.61 22.78 1.84
C GLY A 243 -7.58 23.18 3.31
N LEU A 244 -8.30 24.25 3.69
CA LEU A 244 -8.38 24.69 5.09
C LEU A 244 -9.05 23.64 5.98
N GLU A 245 -10.13 22.99 5.53
CA GLU A 245 -10.83 21.95 6.29
C GLU A 245 -9.96 20.70 6.46
N ARG A 246 -9.21 20.31 5.41
CA ARG A 246 -8.21 19.23 5.47
C ARG A 246 -7.12 19.54 6.49
N VAL A 247 -6.53 20.74 6.44
CA VAL A 247 -5.49 21.16 7.39
C VAL A 247 -6.03 21.23 8.82
N LEU A 248 -7.25 21.72 9.04
CA LEU A 248 -7.89 21.73 10.36
C LEU A 248 -8.19 20.32 10.88
N GLY A 249 -8.71 19.42 10.04
CA GLY A 249 -8.96 18.02 10.40
C GLY A 249 -7.68 17.26 10.74
N ALA A 250 -6.62 17.43 9.93
CA ALA A 250 -5.29 16.90 10.20
C ALA A 250 -4.70 17.45 11.50
N SER A 251 -4.84 18.77 11.72
CA SER A 251 -4.39 19.46 12.94
C SER A 251 -5.08 18.92 14.19
N GLY A 252 -6.41 18.76 14.15
CA GLY A 252 -7.17 18.15 15.23
C GLY A 252 -6.72 16.72 15.54
N CYS A 253 -6.43 15.91 14.51
CA CYS A 253 -5.90 14.56 14.68
C CYS A 253 -4.52 14.57 15.36
N ALA A 254 -3.57 15.41 14.90
CA ALA A 254 -2.23 15.51 15.50
C ALA A 254 -2.27 15.99 16.96
N LEU A 255 -3.15 16.95 17.28
CA LEU A 255 -3.38 17.43 18.64
C LEU A 255 -3.99 16.35 19.55
N LEU A 256 -4.98 15.59 19.07
CA LEU A 256 -5.57 14.48 19.82
C LEU A 256 -4.56 13.36 20.13
N LEU A 257 -3.65 13.06 19.20
CA LEU A 257 -2.57 12.09 19.43
C LEU A 257 -1.59 12.56 20.50
N ALA A 258 -1.14 13.82 20.42
CA ALA A 258 -0.23 14.38 21.42
C ALA A 258 -0.88 14.56 22.79
N TRP A 259 -2.19 14.85 22.85
CA TRP A 259 -2.98 14.83 24.07
C TRP A 259 -3.09 13.43 24.68
N GLY A 260 -3.39 12.41 23.85
CA GLY A 260 -3.48 11.01 24.28
C GLY A 260 -2.15 10.43 24.79
N ALA A 261 -1.03 10.99 24.36
CA ALA A 261 0.32 10.65 24.84
C ALA A 261 0.90 11.65 25.86
N TRP A 262 0.10 12.62 26.33
CA TRP A 262 0.59 13.70 27.17
C TRP A 262 0.89 13.20 28.61
N PRO A 263 2.11 13.39 29.14
CA PRO A 263 2.43 13.03 30.52
C PRO A 263 1.51 13.74 31.53
N PRO A 264 0.87 13.01 32.47
CA PRO A 264 -0.03 13.60 33.45
C PRO A 264 0.73 14.54 34.38
N ARG A 265 0.07 15.58 34.89
CA ARG A 265 0.72 16.66 35.67
C ARG A 265 1.50 16.17 36.89
N ALA A 266 1.09 15.03 37.49
CA ALA A 266 1.78 14.38 38.61
C ALA A 266 3.12 13.72 38.24
N SER A 267 3.43 13.55 36.95
CA SER A 267 4.74 13.03 36.50
C SER A 267 5.81 14.12 36.59
N SER A 268 6.54 14.11 37.70
CA SER A 268 7.76 14.90 37.91
C SER A 268 8.99 14.20 37.32
N GLY A 269 10.03 14.98 37.01
CA GLY A 269 11.30 14.48 36.48
C GLY A 269 11.57 14.82 35.01
N LEU A 270 12.85 14.73 34.62
CA LEU A 270 13.37 15.20 33.33
C LEU A 270 12.68 14.53 32.12
N GLY A 271 12.41 13.23 32.18
CA GLY A 271 11.70 12.51 31.12
C GLY A 271 10.29 13.05 30.84
N ALA A 272 9.55 13.46 31.88
CA ALA A 272 8.22 14.04 31.74
C ALA A 272 8.27 15.46 31.16
N ALA A 273 9.33 16.23 31.46
CA ALA A 273 9.56 17.54 30.87
C ALA A 273 9.95 17.44 29.39
N LEU A 274 10.93 16.59 29.06
CA LEU A 274 11.38 16.35 27.69
C LEU A 274 10.26 15.79 26.80
N ALA A 275 9.43 14.87 27.31
CA ALA A 275 8.28 14.35 26.58
C ALA A 275 7.24 15.45 26.28
N ARG A 276 6.93 16.34 27.23
CA ARG A 276 6.01 17.47 27.03
C ARG A 276 6.55 18.49 26.03
N VAL A 277 7.79 18.94 26.21
CA VAL A 277 8.45 19.91 25.31
C VAL A 277 8.60 19.33 23.90
N GLY A 278 9.01 18.07 23.78
CA GLY A 278 9.13 17.38 22.51
C GLY A 278 7.77 17.19 21.81
N LEU A 279 6.71 16.82 22.53
CA LEU A 279 5.36 16.72 21.94
C LEU A 279 4.88 18.08 21.42
N MET A 280 5.10 19.16 22.18
CA MET A 280 4.78 20.52 21.74
C MET A 280 5.59 20.94 20.50
N ALA A 281 6.89 20.64 20.47
CA ALA A 281 7.75 20.98 19.34
C ALA A 281 7.42 20.17 18.08
N ALA A 282 7.22 18.85 18.19
CA ALA A 282 6.88 17.99 17.07
C ALA A 282 5.51 18.34 16.46
N THR A 283 4.48 18.54 17.31
CA THR A 283 3.16 18.97 16.83
C THR A 283 3.17 20.40 16.31
N GLY A 284 3.79 21.34 17.02
CA GLY A 284 3.90 22.74 16.57
C GLY A 284 4.57 22.87 15.20
N ALA A 285 5.66 22.14 14.96
CA ALA A 285 6.34 22.12 13.67
C ALA A 285 5.49 21.46 12.56
N LEU A 286 4.79 20.36 12.86
CA LEU A 286 3.88 19.68 11.92
C LEU A 286 2.67 20.55 11.54
N LEU A 287 2.05 21.19 12.54
CA LEU A 287 0.95 22.14 12.35
C LEU A 287 1.41 23.31 11.48
N ALA A 288 2.54 23.95 11.83
CA ALA A 288 3.11 25.04 11.04
C ALA A 288 3.42 24.63 9.59
N HIS A 289 3.92 23.40 9.37
CA HIS A 289 4.16 22.87 8.03
C HIS A 289 2.87 22.80 7.19
N TRP A 290 1.80 22.22 7.73
CA TRP A 290 0.51 22.11 7.05
C TRP A 290 -0.17 23.48 6.84
N PHE A 291 -0.09 24.41 7.79
CA PHE A 291 -0.61 25.77 7.61
C PHE A 291 0.17 26.58 6.57
N VAL A 292 1.49 26.37 6.42
CA VAL A 292 2.28 26.97 5.32
C VAL A 292 1.86 26.43 3.95
N GLN A 293 1.51 25.13 3.86
CA GLN A 293 1.07 24.48 2.61
C GLN A 293 -0.29 24.99 2.07
N LEU A 294 -1.04 25.80 2.83
CA LEU A 294 -2.21 26.53 2.33
C LEU A 294 -1.84 27.65 1.32
N LYS A 295 -0.55 27.98 1.16
CA LYS A 295 -0.07 28.96 0.17
C LYS A 295 0.51 28.25 -1.08
N PRO A 296 0.38 28.85 -2.28
CA PRO A 296 0.95 28.28 -3.50
C PRO A 296 2.47 28.06 -3.36
N PRO A 297 3.04 26.99 -3.96
CA PRO A 297 4.45 26.64 -3.78
C PRO A 297 5.42 27.74 -4.21
N ALA A 298 5.10 28.52 -5.25
CA ALA A 298 5.88 29.68 -5.66
C ALA A 298 5.97 30.77 -4.58
N THR A 299 4.89 31.00 -3.82
CA THR A 299 4.89 31.93 -2.68
C THR A 299 5.74 31.39 -1.53
N ILE A 300 5.66 30.09 -1.24
CA ILE A 300 6.48 29.45 -0.21
C ILE A 300 7.98 29.50 -0.62
N GLN A 301 8.30 29.35 -1.91
CA GLN A 301 9.67 29.46 -2.43
C GLN A 301 10.21 30.90 -2.32
N GLY A 302 9.40 31.91 -2.66
CA GLY A 302 9.79 33.31 -2.53
C GLY A 302 10.01 33.80 -1.10
N VAL A 303 9.32 33.21 -0.10
CA VAL A 303 9.40 33.66 1.30
C VAL A 303 10.33 32.80 2.16
N LEU A 304 10.29 31.46 2.06
CA LEU A 304 11.12 30.56 2.88
C LEU A 304 12.44 30.16 2.19
N GLY A 305 12.54 30.24 0.87
CA GLY A 305 13.71 29.78 0.13
C GLY A 305 14.12 28.35 0.51
N SER A 306 15.37 28.17 0.95
CA SER A 306 15.91 26.89 1.43
C SER A 306 15.37 26.45 2.80
N HIS A 307 14.76 27.33 3.60
CA HIS A 307 14.28 27.01 4.95
C HIS A 307 12.99 26.18 4.97
N GLN A 308 12.40 25.86 3.80
CA GLN A 308 11.24 24.97 3.69
C GLN A 308 11.45 23.60 4.35
N GLU A 309 12.69 23.09 4.34
CA GLU A 309 13.01 21.79 4.95
C GLU A 309 12.94 21.80 6.49
N LEU A 310 13.01 22.97 7.14
CA LEU A 310 13.17 23.10 8.58
C LEU A 310 11.96 22.58 9.39
N LEU A 311 10.73 22.93 8.99
CA LEU A 311 9.52 22.50 9.68
C LEU A 311 9.28 20.97 9.62
N PRO A 312 9.30 20.31 8.44
CA PRO A 312 9.16 18.86 8.39
C PRO A 312 10.36 18.14 9.03
N ASN A 313 11.60 18.65 8.91
CA ASN A 313 12.75 18.02 9.56
C ASN A 313 12.72 18.14 11.09
N THR A 314 12.33 19.29 11.65
CA THR A 314 12.17 19.40 13.11
C THR A 314 11.05 18.49 13.62
N ALA A 315 9.91 18.42 12.93
CA ALA A 315 8.83 17.50 13.28
C ALA A 315 9.27 16.02 13.23
N MET A 316 9.98 15.60 12.16
CA MET A 316 10.54 14.25 12.03
C MET A 316 11.59 13.93 13.11
N VAL A 317 12.60 14.78 13.29
CA VAL A 317 13.72 14.54 14.22
C VAL A 317 13.25 14.52 15.67
N VAL A 318 12.36 15.45 16.07
CA VAL A 318 11.78 15.44 17.43
C VAL A 318 10.88 14.21 17.63
N SER A 319 10.13 13.77 16.60
CA SER A 319 9.35 12.53 16.70
C SER A 319 10.25 11.30 16.90
N VAL A 320 11.39 11.20 16.21
CA VAL A 320 12.38 10.13 16.44
C VAL A 320 12.99 10.22 17.84
N ALA A 321 13.33 11.42 18.31
CA ALA A 321 13.85 11.62 19.66
C ALA A 321 12.82 11.23 20.76
N LEU A 322 11.54 11.54 20.56
CA LEU A 322 10.44 11.10 21.43
C LEU A 322 10.25 9.58 21.42
N ALA A 323 10.38 8.93 20.27
CA ALA A 323 10.29 7.47 20.16
C ALA A 323 11.45 6.79 20.90
N LEU A 324 12.67 7.33 20.79
CA LEU A 324 13.84 6.88 21.53
C LEU A 324 13.69 7.12 23.04
N LEU A 325 13.17 8.28 23.46
CA LEU A 325 12.86 8.59 24.85
C LEU A 325 11.83 7.60 25.42
N GLY A 326 10.73 7.39 24.71
CA GLY A 326 9.70 6.41 25.06
C GLY A 326 10.27 4.98 25.17
N TRP A 327 11.17 4.58 24.28
CA TRP A 327 11.84 3.27 24.32
C TRP A 327 12.83 3.11 25.49
N ALA A 328 13.53 4.19 25.86
CA ALA A 328 14.56 4.17 26.90
C ALA A 328 13.97 4.21 28.32
N VAL A 329 12.95 5.04 28.55
CA VAL A 329 12.37 5.31 29.88
C VAL A 329 11.72 4.05 30.49
N PRO A 330 12.02 3.70 31.75
CA PRO A 330 11.32 2.63 32.47
C PRO A 330 9.81 2.92 32.55
N HIS A 331 8.98 1.99 32.09
CA HIS A 331 7.52 2.09 32.11
C HIS A 331 6.91 1.78 33.50
N SER A 332 7.57 2.19 34.59
CA SER A 332 7.05 2.06 35.96
C SER A 332 5.80 2.92 36.20
N SER A 333 5.56 3.90 35.33
CA SER A 333 4.36 4.73 35.30
C SER A 333 3.66 4.58 33.93
N PRO A 334 2.31 4.44 33.89
CA PRO A 334 1.57 4.21 32.65
C PRO A 334 1.61 5.41 31.69
N SER A 335 2.05 6.57 32.17
CA SER A 335 2.18 7.84 31.45
C SER A 335 3.04 7.80 30.19
N TYR A 336 4.00 6.86 30.08
CA TYR A 336 4.91 6.79 28.93
C TYR A 336 4.48 5.76 27.87
N LEU A 337 3.49 4.90 28.16
CA LEU A 337 3.06 3.82 27.28
C LEU A 337 2.51 4.33 25.93
N GLY A 338 1.89 5.52 25.93
CA GLY A 338 1.40 6.19 24.72
C GLY A 338 2.47 6.95 23.92
N LEU A 339 3.64 7.24 24.51
CA LEU A 339 4.61 8.16 23.92
C LEU A 339 5.27 7.59 22.65
N LEU A 340 5.68 6.31 22.69
CA LEU A 340 6.29 5.63 21.55
C LEU A 340 5.33 5.47 20.35
N PRO A 341 4.09 4.95 20.51
CA PRO A 341 3.16 4.85 19.38
C PRO A 341 2.72 6.22 18.84
N ALA A 342 2.50 7.23 19.70
CA ALA A 342 2.11 8.55 19.23
C ALA A 342 3.24 9.28 18.49
N SER A 343 4.50 9.16 18.94
CA SER A 343 5.64 9.75 18.24
C SER A 343 5.97 9.04 16.92
N ALA A 344 5.87 7.71 16.87
CA ALA A 344 5.95 6.96 15.61
C ALA A 344 4.82 7.37 14.63
N LEU A 345 3.62 7.62 15.13
CA LEU A 345 2.50 8.07 14.31
C LEU A 345 2.68 9.52 13.84
N LEU A 346 3.13 10.46 14.70
CA LEU A 346 3.50 11.82 14.30
C LEU A 346 4.58 11.84 13.19
N PHE A 347 5.58 10.95 13.27
CA PHE A 347 6.54 10.78 12.19
C PHE A 347 5.87 10.35 10.86
N LEU A 348 4.98 9.35 10.89
CA LEU A 348 4.23 8.96 9.69
C LEU A 348 3.31 10.08 9.15
N LEU A 349 2.71 10.88 10.03
CA LEU A 349 1.91 12.05 9.66
C LEU A 349 2.75 13.12 8.94
N THR A 350 4.01 13.35 9.35
CA THR A 350 4.91 14.26 8.63
C THR A 350 5.22 13.78 7.21
N LEU A 351 5.41 12.47 7.01
CA LEU A 351 5.75 11.89 5.70
C LEU A 351 4.55 11.81 4.74
N ALA A 352 3.35 11.55 5.27
CA ALA A 352 2.16 11.37 4.47
C ALA A 352 1.54 12.70 4.01
N GLY A 353 1.45 13.69 4.90
CA GLY A 353 0.77 14.96 4.64
C GLY A 353 -0.63 15.05 5.25
N GLU A 354 -1.27 16.20 5.11
CA GLU A 354 -2.49 16.56 5.84
C GLU A 354 -3.72 15.74 5.41
N SER A 355 -3.88 15.47 4.12
CA SER A 355 -5.01 14.68 3.58
C SER A 355 -5.05 13.24 4.06
N TYR A 356 -3.90 12.69 4.47
CA TYR A 356 -3.75 11.30 4.91
C TYR A 356 -3.78 11.16 6.43
N ALA A 357 -3.72 12.28 7.16
CA ALA A 357 -3.70 12.28 8.61
C ALA A 357 -4.99 11.72 9.22
N VAL A 358 -6.14 12.13 8.69
CA VAL A 358 -7.45 11.68 9.14
C VAL A 358 -7.64 10.15 8.98
N PRO A 359 -7.47 9.54 7.79
CA PRO A 359 -7.65 8.09 7.64
C PRO A 359 -6.64 7.26 8.45
N LEU A 360 -5.39 7.70 8.60
CA LEU A 360 -4.40 6.99 9.42
C LEU A 360 -4.76 7.06 10.93
N CYS A 361 -5.30 8.19 11.39
CA CYS A 361 -5.80 8.31 12.77
C CYS A 361 -7.12 7.54 13.00
N LEU A 362 -8.01 7.48 12.00
CA LEU A 362 -9.19 6.60 12.03
C LEU A 362 -8.79 5.13 12.11
N GLN A 363 -7.73 4.71 11.42
CA GLN A 363 -7.19 3.35 11.53
C GLN A 363 -6.60 3.08 12.91
N ALA A 364 -5.84 4.03 13.48
CA ALA A 364 -5.33 3.91 14.86
C ALA A 364 -6.46 3.83 15.89
N ALA A 365 -7.53 4.63 15.73
CA ALA A 365 -8.74 4.55 16.56
C ALA A 365 -9.49 3.23 16.37
N ALA A 366 -9.52 2.67 15.15
CA ALA A 366 -10.10 1.36 14.89
C ALA A 366 -9.26 0.22 15.52
N LEU A 367 -7.93 0.30 15.50
CA LEU A 367 -7.05 -0.66 16.20
C LEU A 367 -7.28 -0.60 17.72
N TRP A 368 -7.40 0.59 18.29
CA TRP A 368 -7.79 0.77 19.70
C TRP A 368 -9.19 0.18 19.97
N GLY A 369 -10.17 0.46 19.10
CA GLY A 369 -11.51 -0.13 19.21
C GLY A 369 -11.49 -1.66 19.15
N LEU A 370 -10.62 -2.28 18.33
CA LEU A 370 -10.43 -3.73 18.31
C LEU A 370 -9.84 -4.25 19.62
N THR A 371 -8.86 -3.55 20.22
CA THR A 371 -8.31 -3.96 21.52
C THR A 371 -9.38 -3.96 22.61
N GLN A 372 -10.30 -2.99 22.59
CA GLN A 372 -11.40 -2.92 23.56
C GLN A 372 -12.57 -3.86 23.24
N LEU A 373 -12.80 -4.19 21.96
CA LEU A 373 -13.74 -5.22 21.55
C LEU A 373 -13.29 -6.61 22.03
N TRP A 374 -12.02 -6.96 21.82
CA TRP A 374 -11.48 -8.26 22.24
C TRP A 374 -11.18 -8.34 23.75
N SER A 375 -10.98 -7.23 24.46
CA SER A 375 -10.97 -7.23 25.94
C SER A 375 -12.38 -7.51 26.50
N SER A 376 -13.41 -6.93 25.89
CA SER A 376 -14.82 -7.14 26.26
C SER A 376 -15.35 -8.54 25.88
N ALA A 377 -14.79 -9.13 24.83
CA ALA A 377 -15.18 -10.42 24.26
C ALA A 377 -13.93 -11.26 23.87
N PRO A 378 -13.18 -11.83 24.84
CA PRO A 378 -11.93 -12.56 24.57
C PRO A 378 -12.13 -13.64 23.49
N PRO A 379 -11.30 -13.68 22.44
CA PRO A 379 -11.46 -14.63 21.34
C PRO A 379 -11.05 -16.05 21.75
N THR A 380 -11.76 -17.04 21.21
CA THR A 380 -11.50 -18.47 21.45
C THR A 380 -10.25 -19.00 20.77
N ASP A 381 -9.76 -18.29 19.75
CA ASP A 381 -8.70 -18.71 18.84
C ASP A 381 -7.87 -17.50 18.41
N VAL A 382 -6.56 -17.69 18.28
CA VAL A 382 -5.60 -16.63 17.89
C VAL A 382 -5.84 -16.13 16.46
N TRP A 383 -6.46 -16.94 15.60
CA TRP A 383 -6.78 -16.59 14.22
C TRP A 383 -7.78 -15.44 14.07
N VAL A 384 -8.74 -15.29 15.01
CA VAL A 384 -9.74 -14.21 14.95
C VAL A 384 -9.10 -12.83 15.04
N PRO A 385 -8.36 -12.49 16.12
CA PRO A 385 -7.75 -11.19 16.23
C PRO A 385 -6.63 -11.00 15.19
N ALA A 386 -5.81 -12.02 14.89
CA ALA A 386 -4.74 -11.92 13.89
C ALA A 386 -5.27 -11.57 12.49
N MET A 387 -6.37 -12.17 12.06
CA MET A 387 -7.01 -11.84 10.78
C MET A 387 -7.65 -10.44 10.80
N SER A 388 -8.24 -10.02 11.94
CA SER A 388 -8.80 -8.66 12.07
C SER A 388 -7.71 -7.57 12.02
N TRP A 389 -6.53 -7.81 12.60
CA TRP A 389 -5.37 -6.93 12.51
C TRP A 389 -4.84 -6.82 11.08
N LEU A 390 -4.71 -7.96 10.38
CA LEU A 390 -4.23 -7.99 9.00
C LEU A 390 -5.18 -7.24 8.06
N LEU A 391 -6.48 -7.52 8.15
CA LEU A 391 -7.48 -6.85 7.32
C LEU A 391 -7.56 -5.34 7.62
N LEU A 392 -7.47 -4.92 8.89
CA LEU A 392 -7.45 -3.49 9.23
C LEU A 392 -6.14 -2.79 8.81
N GLY A 393 -5.01 -3.49 8.78
CA GLY A 393 -3.76 -3.02 8.17
C GLY A 393 -3.91 -2.75 6.67
N GLN A 394 -4.53 -3.69 5.95
CA GLN A 394 -4.84 -3.55 4.52
C GLN A 394 -5.88 -2.45 4.26
N LEU A 395 -6.87 -2.26 5.14
CA LEU A 395 -7.78 -1.12 5.06
C LEU A 395 -7.06 0.23 5.25
N GLY A 396 -6.03 0.28 6.11
CA GLY A 396 -5.17 1.46 6.24
C GLY A 396 -4.41 1.82 4.96
N PHE A 397 -4.00 0.82 4.18
CA PHE A 397 -3.37 1.03 2.86
C PHE A 397 -4.34 1.71 1.88
N PHE A 398 -5.54 1.16 1.66
CA PHE A 398 -6.53 1.76 0.75
C PHE A 398 -7.15 3.06 1.28
N GLY A 399 -7.33 3.17 2.59
CA GLY A 399 -7.82 4.39 3.26
C GLY A 399 -6.80 5.54 3.24
N THR A 400 -5.51 5.27 3.07
CA THR A 400 -4.50 6.32 2.77
C THR A 400 -4.35 6.57 1.26
N GLY A 401 -5.34 6.19 0.45
CA GLY A 401 -5.38 6.43 -1.00
C GLY A 401 -4.38 5.62 -1.83
N HIS A 402 -3.55 4.78 -1.20
CA HIS A 402 -2.58 3.93 -1.89
C HIS A 402 -3.26 2.77 -2.63
N GLN A 403 -2.59 2.26 -3.66
CA GLN A 403 -3.09 1.17 -4.51
C GLN A 403 -1.96 0.24 -4.94
N THR A 404 -2.33 -0.97 -5.36
CA THR A 404 -1.45 -1.98 -5.96
C THR A 404 -1.15 -1.67 -7.44
N SER A 405 -0.60 -0.48 -7.72
CA SER A 405 -0.12 -0.03 -9.04
C SER A 405 1.11 0.88 -8.89
N PHE A 406 2.02 0.84 -9.87
CA PHE A 406 3.23 1.66 -9.87
C PHE A 406 2.98 3.12 -10.26
N SER A 407 1.98 3.41 -11.10
CA SER A 407 1.62 4.77 -11.53
C SER A 407 1.07 5.64 -10.39
N THR A 408 0.58 5.01 -9.32
CA THR A 408 -0.13 5.69 -8.23
C THR A 408 0.69 5.88 -6.96
N ILE A 409 2.00 5.60 -6.99
CA ILE A 409 2.92 5.78 -5.86
C ILE A 409 3.06 7.27 -5.49
N HIS A 410 2.97 7.57 -4.20
CA HIS A 410 3.04 8.94 -3.66
C HIS A 410 4.49 9.44 -3.51
N TRP A 411 5.15 9.71 -4.64
CA TRP A 411 6.55 10.16 -4.70
C TRP A 411 6.85 11.46 -3.93
N LYS A 412 5.83 12.30 -3.66
CA LYS A 412 5.95 13.51 -2.81
C LYS A 412 6.63 13.21 -1.47
N ALA A 413 6.39 12.03 -0.88
CA ALA A 413 6.97 11.61 0.40
C ALA A 413 8.51 11.51 0.40
N ALA A 414 9.16 11.30 -0.76
CA ALA A 414 10.63 11.27 -0.85
C ALA A 414 11.27 12.63 -0.51
N PHE A 415 10.57 13.71 -0.86
CA PHE A 415 11.08 15.09 -0.82
C PHE A 415 10.71 15.84 0.48
N VAL A 416 9.85 15.28 1.32
CA VAL A 416 9.48 15.86 2.63
C VAL A 416 10.74 16.06 3.47
N GLY A 417 11.13 17.30 3.73
CA GLY A 417 12.36 17.62 4.47
C GLY A 417 13.66 17.21 3.76
N ALA A 418 13.68 17.17 2.44
CA ALA A 418 14.90 17.00 1.65
C ALA A 418 15.20 18.26 0.82
N ARG A 419 16.48 18.54 0.59
CA ARG A 419 16.91 19.58 -0.34
C ARG A 419 16.52 19.20 -1.76
N LEU A 420 15.93 20.15 -2.47
CA LEU A 420 15.47 19.99 -3.85
C LEU A 420 16.64 19.70 -4.81
N ASP A 421 17.81 20.26 -4.53
CA ASP A 421 18.99 20.20 -5.41
C ASP A 421 19.70 18.83 -5.39
N GLN A 422 19.70 18.16 -4.24
CA GLN A 422 20.37 16.86 -4.01
C GLN A 422 19.63 15.98 -2.99
N PRO A 423 18.43 15.46 -3.32
CA PRO A 423 17.71 14.55 -2.44
C PRO A 423 18.42 13.18 -2.36
N PRO A 424 18.81 12.68 -1.17
CA PRO A 424 19.46 11.38 -1.04
C PRO A 424 18.50 10.23 -1.38
N MET A 425 18.70 9.62 -2.56
CA MET A 425 17.80 8.63 -3.17
C MET A 425 17.40 7.47 -2.24
N THR A 426 18.34 6.95 -1.44
CA THR A 426 18.10 5.85 -0.50
C THR A 426 17.14 6.23 0.62
N LEU A 427 17.31 7.42 1.21
CA LEU A 427 16.42 7.95 2.23
C LEU A 427 15.05 8.33 1.64
N GLY A 428 15.03 8.90 0.42
CA GLY A 428 13.80 9.18 -0.32
C GLY A 428 12.98 7.92 -0.58
N ALA A 429 13.61 6.85 -1.05
CA ALA A 429 12.97 5.55 -1.23
C ALA A 429 12.43 4.96 0.08
N PHE A 430 13.19 5.07 1.18
CA PHE A 430 12.72 4.63 2.50
C PHE A 430 11.51 5.42 2.99
N LYS A 431 11.49 6.75 2.83
CA LYS A 431 10.32 7.60 3.14
C LYS A 431 9.09 7.21 2.32
N VAL A 432 9.25 6.96 1.02
CA VAL A 432 8.16 6.49 0.14
C VAL A 432 7.64 5.13 0.59
N LEU A 433 8.50 4.18 0.98
CA LEU A 433 8.09 2.86 1.49
C LEU A 433 7.35 2.95 2.84
N LEU A 434 7.83 3.78 3.77
CA LEU A 434 7.15 4.02 5.04
C LEU A 434 5.78 4.67 4.86
N ASN A 435 5.65 5.64 3.95
CA ASN A 435 4.36 6.24 3.59
C ASN A 435 3.42 5.21 2.94
N THR A 436 3.90 4.51 1.91
CA THR A 436 3.13 3.52 1.14
C THR A 436 2.59 2.40 2.02
N PHE A 437 3.37 1.91 2.99
CA PHE A 437 2.98 0.83 3.89
C PHE A 437 2.60 1.31 5.30
N ALA A 438 2.31 2.61 5.50
CA ALA A 438 1.99 3.17 6.82
C ALA A 438 0.86 2.40 7.54
N GLY A 439 -0.21 2.06 6.82
CA GLY A 439 -1.34 1.31 7.39
C GLY A 439 -0.98 -0.10 7.87
N PRO A 440 -0.40 -0.96 7.00
CA PRO A 440 0.13 -2.27 7.41
C PRO A 440 1.17 -2.19 8.53
N LEU A 441 2.08 -1.20 8.49
CA LEU A 441 3.11 -0.98 9.52
C LEU A 441 2.50 -0.66 10.89
N VAL A 442 1.53 0.28 10.97
CA VAL A 442 0.85 0.66 12.22
C VAL A 442 0.07 -0.52 12.79
N ALA A 443 -0.63 -1.28 11.95
CA ALA A 443 -1.32 -2.50 12.38
C ALA A 443 -0.30 -3.52 12.94
N ALA A 444 0.75 -3.87 12.19
CA ALA A 444 1.75 -4.85 12.59
C ALA A 444 2.50 -4.45 13.88
N ALA A 445 2.91 -3.19 14.01
CA ALA A 445 3.57 -2.68 15.21
C ALA A 445 2.67 -2.71 16.46
N SER A 446 1.35 -2.67 16.30
CA SER A 446 0.36 -2.77 17.40
C SER A 446 0.02 -4.20 17.82
N LEU A 447 0.47 -5.23 17.09
CA LEU A 447 0.28 -6.66 17.41
C LEU A 447 0.64 -7.06 18.86
N PRO A 448 1.65 -6.47 19.55
CA PRO A 448 1.93 -6.81 20.93
C PRO A 448 0.83 -6.40 21.91
N VAL A 449 -0.02 -5.43 21.54
CA VAL A 449 -1.20 -5.05 22.35
C VAL A 449 -2.26 -6.14 22.25
N MET A 450 -2.47 -6.70 21.04
CA MET A 450 -3.28 -7.90 20.81
C MET A 450 -2.74 -9.11 21.58
N GLN A 451 -1.42 -9.31 21.60
CA GLN A 451 -0.77 -10.38 22.38
C GLN A 451 -1.05 -10.27 23.88
N ARG A 452 -1.00 -9.07 24.47
CA ARG A 452 -1.29 -8.84 25.91
C ARG A 452 -2.71 -9.26 26.31
N LEU A 453 -3.69 -9.02 25.43
CA LEU A 453 -5.09 -9.40 25.64
C LEU A 453 -5.32 -10.92 25.57
N LEU A 454 -4.48 -11.63 24.79
CA LEU A 454 -4.51 -13.08 24.70
C LEU A 454 -3.77 -13.74 25.88
N SER A 455 -2.63 -13.19 26.30
CA SER A 455 -1.79 -13.81 27.33
C SER A 455 -2.44 -13.89 28.72
N THR A 456 -3.39 -13.01 29.05
CA THR A 456 -4.13 -13.06 30.33
C THR A 456 -5.08 -14.26 30.44
N GLN A 457 -5.34 -14.97 29.34
CA GLN A 457 -6.16 -16.19 29.31
C GLN A 457 -5.32 -17.48 29.14
N VAL A 458 -4.01 -17.37 28.86
CA VAL A 458 -3.18 -18.48 28.35
C VAL A 458 -2.03 -18.77 29.31
N SER A 459 -2.37 -19.40 30.44
CA SER A 459 -1.44 -19.73 31.52
C SER A 459 -0.41 -20.82 31.17
N CYS A 460 0.65 -20.87 31.98
CA CYS A 460 1.53 -22.01 32.23
C CYS A 460 2.55 -22.45 31.15
N CYS A 461 2.74 -21.77 30.00
CA CYS A 461 3.88 -22.10 29.13
C CYS A 461 4.35 -20.98 28.18
N GLY A 462 5.60 -20.53 28.35
CA GLY A 462 6.20 -19.43 27.56
C GLY A 462 6.29 -19.68 26.04
N ARG A 463 6.13 -20.92 25.57
CA ARG A 463 6.07 -21.26 24.14
C ARG A 463 4.86 -20.61 23.42
N LYS A 464 3.80 -20.29 24.17
CA LYS A 464 2.55 -19.72 23.63
C LYS A 464 2.62 -18.21 23.39
N GLU A 465 3.63 -17.50 23.90
CA GLU A 465 3.79 -16.05 23.66
C GLU A 465 4.01 -15.71 22.17
N ILE A 466 4.68 -16.59 21.43
CA ILE A 466 5.03 -16.38 20.01
C ILE A 466 3.84 -16.65 19.09
N LEU A 467 2.81 -17.37 19.56
CA LEU A 467 1.67 -17.80 18.75
C LEU A 467 0.92 -16.67 18.01
N PRO A 468 0.57 -15.52 18.62
CA PRO A 468 -0.06 -14.41 17.87
C PRO A 468 0.82 -13.80 16.78
N LEU A 469 2.13 -13.69 17.00
CA LEU A 469 3.08 -13.24 15.98
C LEU A 469 3.15 -14.27 14.84
N ALA A 470 3.31 -15.55 15.18
CA ALA A 470 3.37 -16.64 14.20
C ALA A 470 2.09 -16.75 13.36
N ALA A 471 0.90 -16.61 13.97
CA ALA A 471 -0.38 -16.65 13.26
C ALA A 471 -0.53 -15.49 12.26
N PHE A 472 -0.16 -14.26 12.66
CA PHE A 472 -0.16 -13.09 11.78
C PHE A 472 0.84 -13.25 10.62
N CYS A 473 2.07 -13.70 10.89
CA CYS A 473 3.06 -14.01 9.87
C CYS A 473 2.59 -15.13 8.92
N THR A 474 1.91 -16.16 9.44
CA THR A 474 1.33 -17.26 8.63
C THR A 474 0.33 -16.69 7.62
N LEU A 475 -0.60 -15.83 8.04
CA LEU A 475 -1.59 -15.23 7.16
C LEU A 475 -0.97 -14.30 6.11
N LEU A 476 0.08 -13.54 6.46
CA LEU A 476 0.84 -12.71 5.51
C LEU A 476 1.55 -13.55 4.45
N VAL A 477 2.27 -14.61 4.86
CA VAL A 477 3.04 -15.47 3.95
C VAL A 477 2.11 -16.33 3.09
N LEU A 478 0.98 -16.81 3.61
CA LEU A 478 -0.07 -17.46 2.80
C LEU A 478 -0.61 -16.52 1.72
N GLN A 479 -0.82 -15.23 2.01
CA GLN A 479 -1.28 -14.27 1.00
C GLN A 479 -0.21 -13.94 -0.05
N VAL A 480 1.08 -13.90 0.33
CA VAL A 480 2.20 -13.86 -0.63
C VAL A 480 2.22 -15.11 -1.51
N CYS A 481 2.08 -16.30 -0.91
CA CYS A 481 2.00 -17.55 -1.66
C CYS A 481 0.83 -17.53 -2.66
N SER A 482 -0.35 -17.06 -2.26
CA SER A 482 -1.50 -16.92 -3.16
C SER A 482 -1.24 -15.95 -4.31
N THR A 483 -0.67 -14.75 -4.06
CA THR A 483 -0.35 -13.82 -5.16
C THR A 483 0.72 -14.39 -6.10
N MET A 484 1.68 -15.18 -5.60
CA MET A 484 2.65 -15.91 -6.43
C MET A 484 1.97 -16.97 -7.31
N VAL A 485 1.08 -17.81 -6.77
CA VAL A 485 0.33 -18.81 -7.55
C VAL A 485 -0.54 -18.14 -8.61
N SER A 486 -1.26 -17.06 -8.26
CA SER A 486 -2.07 -16.30 -9.22
C SER A 486 -1.20 -15.74 -10.36
N CYS A 487 -0.06 -15.10 -10.05
CA CYS A 487 0.87 -14.61 -11.08
C CYS A 487 1.44 -15.73 -11.95
N LEU A 488 1.67 -16.92 -11.40
CA LEU A 488 2.14 -18.10 -12.14
C LEU A 488 1.08 -18.63 -13.11
N LEU A 489 -0.19 -18.74 -12.68
CA LEU A 489 -1.29 -19.19 -13.55
C LEU A 489 -1.64 -18.12 -14.61
N LEU A 490 -1.78 -16.87 -14.19
CA LEU A 490 -2.20 -15.74 -15.01
C LEU A 490 -1.02 -15.06 -15.74
N ARG A 491 0.15 -15.70 -15.83
CA ARG A 491 1.35 -15.17 -16.51
C ARG A 491 1.14 -14.83 -18.00
N ARG A 492 0.14 -15.43 -18.65
CA ARG A 492 -0.26 -15.14 -20.05
C ARG A 492 -1.54 -14.29 -20.15
N HIS A 493 -2.08 -13.81 -19.03
CA HIS A 493 -3.28 -12.97 -19.01
C HIS A 493 -2.96 -11.52 -19.38
N LEU A 494 -3.88 -10.84 -20.08
CA LEU A 494 -3.70 -9.48 -20.58
C LEU A 494 -3.25 -8.49 -19.48
N MET A 495 -3.89 -8.57 -18.32
CA MET A 495 -3.63 -7.69 -17.17
C MET A 495 -2.49 -8.16 -16.24
N MET A 496 -1.59 -9.04 -16.71
CA MET A 496 -0.44 -9.52 -15.91
C MET A 496 0.35 -8.33 -15.34
N TRP A 497 0.80 -7.41 -16.20
CA TRP A 497 1.71 -6.33 -15.81
C TRP A 497 1.02 -5.12 -15.17
N SER A 498 -0.29 -4.93 -15.38
CA SER A 498 -1.09 -3.84 -14.80
C SER A 498 -1.71 -4.19 -13.44
N VAL A 499 -2.12 -5.45 -13.24
CA VAL A 499 -2.88 -5.88 -12.05
C VAL A 499 -2.10 -6.89 -11.21
N PHE A 500 -1.65 -8.01 -11.81
CA PHE A 500 -1.16 -9.15 -11.02
C PHE A 500 0.29 -8.98 -10.53
N ALA A 501 1.24 -8.62 -11.40
CA ALA A 501 2.63 -8.43 -11.03
C ALA A 501 2.87 -7.25 -10.07
N PRO A 502 2.24 -6.06 -10.24
CA PRO A 502 2.32 -4.99 -9.25
C PRO A 502 1.77 -5.43 -7.89
N ARG A 503 0.60 -6.08 -7.87
CA ARG A 503 0.01 -6.65 -6.65
C ARG A 503 0.94 -7.63 -5.93
N LEU A 504 1.67 -8.49 -6.65
CA LEU A 504 2.68 -9.37 -6.05
C LEU A 504 3.82 -8.58 -5.41
N VAL A 505 4.40 -7.60 -6.11
CA VAL A 505 5.49 -6.76 -5.58
C VAL A 505 5.05 -6.01 -4.32
N PHE A 506 3.88 -5.35 -4.36
CA PHE A 506 3.32 -4.66 -3.20
C PHE A 506 3.02 -5.61 -2.03
N GLN A 507 2.49 -6.82 -2.29
CA GLN A 507 2.20 -7.80 -1.23
C GLN A 507 3.48 -8.38 -0.60
N VAL A 508 4.54 -8.61 -1.38
CA VAL A 508 5.86 -9.05 -0.85
C VAL A 508 6.49 -7.96 0.01
N LEU A 509 6.51 -6.71 -0.46
CA LEU A 509 7.04 -5.58 0.31
C LEU A 509 6.23 -5.35 1.59
N SER A 510 4.90 -5.29 1.48
CA SER A 510 3.98 -5.12 2.62
C SER A 510 4.18 -6.22 3.67
N ALA A 511 4.30 -7.48 3.26
CA ALA A 511 4.58 -8.59 4.17
C ALA A 511 5.95 -8.46 4.85
N GLY A 512 7.02 -8.15 4.11
CA GLY A 512 8.36 -7.95 4.66
C GLY A 512 8.42 -6.82 5.71
N PHE A 513 7.91 -5.64 5.35
CA PHE A 513 7.83 -4.49 6.26
C PHE A 513 6.95 -4.78 7.49
N SER A 514 5.80 -5.46 7.31
CA SER A 514 4.92 -5.84 8.42
C SER A 514 5.57 -6.86 9.37
N ILE A 515 6.31 -7.84 8.85
CA ILE A 515 7.02 -8.82 9.68
C ILE A 515 8.08 -8.13 10.54
N VAL A 516 8.88 -7.21 9.96
CA VAL A 516 9.87 -6.42 10.70
C VAL A 516 9.19 -5.55 11.77
N ALA A 517 8.10 -4.85 11.43
CA ALA A 517 7.37 -4.01 12.38
C ALA A 517 6.78 -4.81 13.55
N ALA A 518 6.20 -5.99 13.28
CA ALA A 518 5.65 -6.86 14.32
C ALA A 518 6.75 -7.41 15.25
N ILE A 519 7.90 -7.85 14.70
CA ILE A 519 9.06 -8.30 15.49
C ILE A 519 9.59 -7.16 16.37
N CYS A 520 9.79 -5.97 15.82
CA CYS A 520 10.21 -4.79 16.57
C CYS A 520 9.22 -4.46 17.71
N GLY A 521 7.91 -4.46 17.43
CA GLY A 521 6.88 -4.29 18.45
C GLY A 521 6.97 -5.33 19.57
N CYS A 522 7.12 -6.61 19.23
CA CYS A 522 7.24 -7.69 20.23
C CYS A 522 8.50 -7.54 21.11
N ILE A 523 9.64 -7.12 20.53
CA ILE A 523 10.87 -6.82 21.28
C ILE A 523 10.65 -5.67 22.28
N VAL A 524 10.03 -4.56 21.84
CA VAL A 524 9.70 -3.42 22.71
C VAL A 524 8.76 -3.87 23.84
N SER A 525 7.70 -4.59 23.51
CA SER A 525 6.72 -5.08 24.50
C SER A 525 7.36 -6.00 25.54
N ARG A 526 8.19 -6.96 25.12
CA ARG A 526 8.89 -7.89 26.03
C ARG A 526 9.85 -7.14 26.97
N ARG A 527 10.55 -6.12 26.47
CA ARG A 527 11.41 -5.26 27.31
C ARG A 527 10.61 -4.49 28.37
N THR A 528 9.40 -4.02 28.05
CA THR A 528 8.54 -3.36 29.06
C THR A 528 8.10 -4.33 30.16
N MET A 529 7.67 -5.55 29.81
CA MET A 529 7.20 -6.55 30.80
C MET A 529 8.29 -6.99 31.78
N LEU A 530 9.50 -7.27 31.28
CA LEU A 530 10.62 -7.71 32.14
C LEU A 530 11.02 -6.62 33.15
N ARG A 531 11.00 -5.34 32.76
CA ARG A 531 11.29 -4.23 33.67
C ARG A 531 10.22 -4.05 34.75
N THR A 532 8.94 -4.27 34.44
CA THR A 532 7.86 -4.18 35.44
C THR A 532 7.84 -5.35 36.43
N GLN A 533 8.42 -6.51 36.09
CA GLN A 533 8.53 -7.64 37.03
C GLN A 533 9.65 -7.44 38.05
N VAL A 534 10.80 -6.87 37.65
CA VAL A 534 11.91 -6.59 38.59
C VAL A 534 11.50 -5.56 39.65
N LEU A 535 10.76 -4.51 39.26
CA LEU A 535 10.28 -3.44 40.16
C LEU A 535 9.12 -3.85 41.10
N HIS A 536 8.88 -5.15 41.28
CA HIS A 536 7.92 -5.73 42.22
C HIS A 536 8.53 -6.86 43.07
N VAL A 537 9.86 -7.00 43.06
CA VAL A 537 10.61 -7.96 43.90
C VAL A 537 11.45 -7.25 44.98
N ASP A 538 11.69 -5.95 44.79
CA ASP A 538 12.23 -5.00 45.77
C ASP A 538 11.10 -4.18 46.44
#